data_AF-A0AAP0EYB7-F1
#
_entry.id   AF-A0AAP0EYB7-F1
#
_cell.length_a   1.000
_cell.length_b   1.000
_cell.length_c   1.000
_cell.angle_alpha   90.00
_cell.angle_beta   90.00
_cell.angle_gamma   90.00
#
_symmetry.space_group_name_H-M   'P 1'
#
loop_
_entity.id
_entity.type
_entity.pdbx_description
1 polymer ?
#
loop_
_entity_poly.entity_id
_entity_poly.type
_entity_poly.pdbx_seq_one_letter_code
_entity_poly.pdbx_strand_id
1 'polypeptide(L)'
;MLLGQNDQGLRRAQSDATIISDILDNKLIDAKTIERVECRCCGHFEDCTPDYINDVKNSHCGKWVCGLCSEAVKDKLLRAPAGSVTLEEVVDSHTDFCLTTRLNPKLSLAWAMKDIAQRSSRQRASLMVKSSSLVPKIARTNLFLSKLINLA
;
A
#
# COMPACT_ATOMS: atom_id res chain seq x y z
N MET A 1 20.07 -79.64 14.84
CA MET A 1 19.10 -78.84 15.60
C MET A 1 19.42 -77.37 15.36
N LEU A 2 18.63 -76.72 14.50
CA LEU A 2 17.70 -75.60 14.79
C LEU A 2 18.44 -74.26 14.94
N LEU A 3 18.07 -73.14 14.34
CA LEU A 3 17.12 -72.74 13.29
C LEU A 3 17.64 -71.35 12.83
N GLY A 4 17.67 -71.09 11.53
CA GLY A 4 18.08 -69.79 10.99
C GLY A 4 17.11 -68.66 11.38
N GLN A 5 17.67 -67.51 11.72
CA GLN A 5 16.92 -66.28 11.97
C GLN A 5 16.48 -65.70 10.63
N ASN A 6 15.26 -66.01 10.20
CA ASN A 6 14.56 -65.29 9.15
C ASN A 6 13.62 -64.27 9.81
N ASP A 7 14.13 -63.11 10.20
CA ASP A 7 13.30 -61.93 10.41
C ASP A 7 13.00 -61.33 9.04
N GLN A 8 12.02 -61.93 8.35
CA GLN A 8 11.31 -61.20 7.31
C GLN A 8 10.51 -60.10 8.01
N GLY A 9 11.14 -58.94 8.15
CA GLY A 9 10.45 -57.71 8.49
C GLY A 9 9.24 -57.59 7.57
N LEU A 10 8.05 -57.58 8.16
CA LEU A 10 6.79 -57.43 7.46
C LEU A 10 6.85 -56.12 6.68
N ARG A 11 7.19 -56.19 5.38
CA ARG A 11 7.14 -55.03 4.50
C ARG A 11 5.68 -54.58 4.53
N ARG A 12 5.41 -53.47 5.23
CA ARG A 12 4.08 -52.86 5.22
C ARG A 12 3.71 -52.73 3.75
N ALA A 13 2.54 -53.26 3.37
CA ALA A 13 1.99 -52.97 2.05
C ALA A 13 1.89 -51.45 1.97
N GLN A 14 2.77 -50.84 1.16
CA GLN A 14 2.69 -49.43 0.87
C GLN A 14 1.44 -49.30 -0.01
N SER A 15 0.38 -48.71 0.55
CA SER A 15 -0.82 -48.43 -0.22
C SER A 15 -0.45 -47.53 -1.39
N ASP A 16 -0.94 -47.84 -2.59
CA ASP A 16 -0.78 -46.99 -3.78
C ASP A 16 -1.26 -45.56 -3.50
N ALA A 17 -2.15 -45.36 -2.53
CA ALA A 17 -2.61 -44.05 -2.09
C ALA A 17 -1.50 -43.16 -1.51
N THR A 18 -0.52 -43.73 -0.79
CA THR A 18 0.59 -42.94 -0.23
C THR A 18 1.55 -42.48 -1.32
N ILE A 19 1.85 -43.36 -2.29
CA ILE A 19 2.68 -43.02 -3.46
C ILE A 19 1.96 -41.99 -4.34
N ILE A 20 0.65 -42.12 -4.53
CA ILE A 20 -0.17 -41.14 -5.26
C ILE A 20 -0.17 -39.78 -4.55
N SER A 21 -0.26 -39.74 -3.21
CA SER A 21 -0.19 -38.48 -2.45
C SER A 21 1.17 -37.79 -2.64
N ASP A 22 2.27 -38.53 -2.47
CA ASP A 22 3.62 -37.99 -2.63
C ASP A 22 3.89 -37.52 -4.07
N ILE A 23 3.34 -38.22 -5.08
CA ILE A 23 3.44 -37.81 -6.49
C ILE A 23 2.55 -36.60 -6.78
N LEU A 24 1.32 -36.52 -6.24
CA LEU A 24 0.47 -35.34 -6.40
C LEU A 24 1.09 -34.11 -5.74
N ASP A 25 1.65 -34.25 -4.55
CA ASP A 25 2.33 -33.16 -3.85
C ASP A 25 3.55 -32.68 -4.63
N ASN A 26 4.39 -33.59 -5.14
CA ASN A 26 5.55 -33.23 -5.98
C ASN A 26 5.15 -32.69 -7.37
N LYS A 27 4.04 -33.14 -7.95
CA LYS A 27 3.55 -32.68 -9.26
C LYS A 27 2.75 -31.37 -9.18
N LEU A 28 2.15 -31.06 -8.04
CA LEU A 28 1.56 -29.75 -7.74
C LEU A 28 2.63 -28.69 -7.48
N ILE A 29 3.75 -29.09 -6.86
CA ILE A 29 4.92 -28.23 -6.64
C ILE A 29 5.63 -27.88 -7.97
N ASP A 30 5.58 -28.76 -8.97
CA ASP A 30 6.12 -28.52 -10.32
C ASP A 30 5.22 -27.65 -11.21
N ALA A 31 3.95 -27.42 -10.84
CA ALA A 31 2.96 -26.70 -11.66
C ALA A 31 2.68 -25.25 -11.21
N LYS A 32 3.25 -24.77 -10.10
CA LYS A 32 3.20 -23.36 -9.70
C LYS A 32 4.30 -23.04 -8.71
N THR A 33 5.49 -22.76 -9.20
CA THR A 33 6.55 -22.19 -8.37
C THR A 33 6.07 -20.85 -7.81
N ILE A 34 6.10 -20.73 -6.48
CA ILE A 34 5.76 -19.49 -5.77
C ILE A 34 7.05 -18.95 -5.17
N GLU A 35 7.33 -17.67 -5.40
CA GLU A 35 8.49 -16.95 -4.88
C GLU A 35 8.04 -15.92 -3.84
N ARG A 36 8.82 -15.81 -2.76
CA ARG A 36 8.63 -14.79 -1.74
C ARG A 36 9.45 -13.55 -2.10
N VAL A 37 8.79 -12.44 -2.37
CA VAL A 37 9.40 -11.21 -2.89
C VAL A 37 9.11 -10.00 -2.01
N GLU A 38 10.12 -9.14 -1.80
CA GLU A 38 10.01 -7.94 -0.98
C GLU A 38 9.63 -6.71 -1.84
N CYS A 39 8.55 -6.02 -1.47
CA CYS A 39 8.13 -4.78 -2.12
C CYS A 39 9.17 -3.69 -1.95
N ARG A 40 9.59 -3.07 -3.07
CA ARG A 40 10.55 -1.96 -3.08
C ARG A 40 10.10 -0.76 -2.24
N CYS A 41 8.80 -0.48 -2.18
CA CYS A 41 8.28 0.72 -1.54
C CYS A 41 8.19 0.57 -0.02
N CYS A 42 7.52 -0.49 0.46
CA CYS A 42 7.17 -0.64 1.87
C CYS A 42 7.92 -1.76 2.61
N GLY A 43 8.68 -2.59 1.90
CA GLY A 43 9.39 -3.75 2.46
C GLY A 43 8.47 -4.88 2.96
N HIS A 44 7.18 -4.86 2.57
CA HIS A 44 6.29 -5.99 2.82
C HIS A 44 6.61 -7.14 1.86
N PHE A 45 6.52 -8.38 2.35
CA PHE A 45 6.74 -9.57 1.55
C PHE A 45 5.41 -10.13 1.03
N GLU A 46 5.39 -10.57 -0.22
CA GLU A 46 4.28 -11.29 -0.82
C GLU A 46 4.78 -12.60 -1.46
N ASP A 47 3.93 -13.62 -1.45
CA ASP A 47 4.17 -14.89 -2.13
C ASP A 47 3.47 -14.84 -3.49
N CYS A 48 4.25 -14.89 -4.58
CA CYS A 48 3.77 -14.60 -5.93
C CYS A 48 4.34 -15.59 -6.96
N THR A 49 3.66 -15.78 -8.09
CA THR A 49 4.23 -16.55 -9.20
C THR A 49 5.31 -15.73 -9.93
N PRO A 50 6.34 -16.37 -10.49
CA PRO A 50 7.36 -15.69 -11.28
C PRO A 50 6.79 -14.84 -12.43
N ASP A 51 5.77 -15.35 -13.12
CA ASP A 51 5.10 -14.62 -14.21
C ASP A 51 4.48 -13.31 -13.71
N TYR A 52 3.75 -13.36 -12.59
CA TYR A 52 3.15 -12.17 -12.00
C TYR A 52 4.21 -11.18 -11.51
N ILE A 53 5.32 -11.67 -10.95
CA ILE A 53 6.46 -10.85 -10.55
C ILE A 53 7.02 -10.09 -11.74
N ASN A 54 7.20 -10.77 -12.88
CA ASN A 54 7.70 -10.15 -14.10
C ASN A 54 6.73 -9.12 -14.68
N ASP A 55 5.43 -9.42 -14.74
CA ASP A 55 4.41 -8.48 -15.23
C ASP A 55 4.38 -7.19 -14.42
N VAL A 56 4.45 -7.32 -13.09
CA VAL A 56 4.52 -6.16 -12.20
C VAL A 56 5.81 -5.39 -12.40
N LYS A 57 6.98 -6.04 -12.48
CA LYS A 57 8.27 -5.36 -12.73
C LYS A 57 8.25 -4.60 -14.06
N ASN A 58 7.73 -5.21 -15.13
CA ASN A 58 7.58 -4.56 -16.44
C ASN A 58 6.72 -3.29 -16.37
N SER A 59 5.73 -3.29 -15.47
CA SER A 59 4.82 -2.15 -15.27
C SER A 59 5.31 -1.10 -14.28
N HIS A 60 6.46 -1.31 -13.62
CA HIS A 60 6.97 -0.47 -12.53
C HIS A 60 8.48 -0.25 -12.60
N CYS A 61 9.00 0.02 -13.81
CA CYS A 61 10.41 0.37 -14.01
C CYS A 61 11.39 -0.72 -13.49
N GLY A 62 11.03 -2.00 -13.66
CA GLY A 62 11.83 -3.15 -13.22
C GLY A 62 11.76 -3.44 -11.72
N LYS A 63 10.98 -2.68 -10.94
CA LYS A 63 10.87 -2.82 -9.48
C LYS A 63 9.63 -3.67 -9.14
N TRP A 64 9.79 -4.63 -8.22
CA TRP A 64 8.62 -5.31 -7.65
C TRP A 64 7.92 -4.40 -6.63
N VAL A 65 6.60 -4.27 -6.77
CA VAL A 65 5.74 -3.43 -5.94
C VAL A 65 4.53 -4.26 -5.51
N CYS A 66 4.24 -4.31 -4.22
CA CYS A 66 3.10 -5.06 -3.69
C CYS A 66 1.76 -4.52 -4.21
N GLY A 67 0.71 -5.33 -4.11
CA GLY A 67 -0.63 -4.97 -4.63
C GLY A 67 -1.12 -3.60 -4.13
N LEU A 68 -0.93 -3.28 -2.85
CA LEU A 68 -1.35 -2.01 -2.27
C LEU A 68 -0.53 -0.81 -2.78
N CYS A 69 0.79 -0.96 -2.90
CA CYS A 69 1.65 0.10 -3.41
C CYS A 69 1.45 0.31 -4.92
N SER A 70 1.13 -0.75 -5.67
CA SER A 70 0.80 -0.68 -7.11
C SER A 70 -0.42 0.22 -7.34
N GLU A 71 -1.50 0.00 -6.59
CA GLU A 71 -2.69 0.85 -6.69
C GLU A 71 -2.43 2.29 -6.23
N ALA A 72 -1.62 2.49 -5.19
CA ALA A 72 -1.23 3.83 -4.74
C ALA A 72 -0.40 4.60 -5.79
N VAL A 73 0.54 3.93 -6.45
CA VAL A 73 1.35 4.51 -7.54
C VAL A 73 0.46 4.88 -8.73
N LYS A 74 -0.45 3.99 -9.13
CA LYS A 74 -1.41 4.26 -10.22
C LYS A 74 -2.31 5.46 -9.90
N ASP A 75 -2.92 5.51 -8.72
CA ASP A 75 -3.76 6.64 -8.31
C ASP A 75 -2.97 7.97 -8.29
N LYS A 76 -1.73 7.95 -7.79
CA LYS A 76 -0.87 9.15 -7.76
C LYS A 76 -0.51 9.63 -9.17
N LEU A 77 -0.23 8.72 -10.10
CA LEU A 77 0.05 9.08 -11.50
C LEU A 77 -1.20 9.64 -12.18
N LEU A 78 -2.39 9.07 -11.92
CA LEU A 78 -3.68 9.55 -12.46
C LEU A 78 -4.07 10.94 -11.93
N ARG A 79 -3.73 11.27 -10.69
CA ARG A 79 -4.02 12.59 -10.09
C ARG A 79 -3.03 13.68 -10.51
N ALA A 80 -1.86 13.31 -11.01
CA ALA A 80 -0.88 14.28 -11.44
C ALA A 80 -1.32 14.96 -12.75
N PRO A 81 -1.01 16.25 -12.95
CA PRO A 81 -1.20 16.90 -14.25
C PRO A 81 -0.51 16.09 -15.35
N ALA A 82 -1.16 15.94 -16.50
CA ALA A 82 -0.64 15.14 -17.61
C ALA A 82 0.79 15.59 -18.00
N GLY A 83 1.73 14.65 -18.00
CA GLY A 83 3.13 14.90 -18.34
C GLY A 83 3.97 15.61 -17.27
N SER A 84 3.43 15.84 -16.07
CA SER A 84 4.17 16.53 -14.99
C SER A 84 5.10 15.64 -14.17
N VAL A 85 4.87 14.34 -14.16
CA VAL A 85 5.67 13.35 -13.44
C VAL A 85 5.75 12.05 -14.24
N THR A 86 6.87 11.37 -14.13
CA THR A 86 7.12 10.05 -14.70
C THR A 86 6.72 8.94 -13.73
N LEU A 87 6.47 7.73 -14.25
CA LEU A 87 6.20 6.57 -13.40
C LEU A 87 7.33 6.30 -12.41
N GLU A 88 8.58 6.45 -12.84
CA GLU A 88 9.75 6.23 -11.98
C GLU A 88 9.80 7.22 -10.82
N GLU A 89 9.58 8.51 -11.07
CA GLU A 89 9.50 9.54 -10.03
C GLU A 89 8.35 9.28 -9.04
N VAL A 90 7.22 8.75 -9.52
CA VAL A 90 6.09 8.38 -8.66
C VAL A 90 6.46 7.19 -7.77
N VAL A 91 7.11 6.15 -8.31
CA VAL A 91 7.57 4.97 -7.55
C VAL A 91 8.61 5.38 -6.50
N ASP A 92 9.58 6.22 -6.86
CA ASP A 92 10.65 6.63 -5.94
C ASP A 92 10.11 7.54 -4.83
N SER A 93 9.26 8.51 -5.16
CA SER A 93 8.61 9.34 -4.15
C SER A 93 7.64 8.53 -3.26
N HIS A 94 7.02 7.48 -3.78
CA HIS A 94 6.21 6.57 -2.96
C HIS A 94 7.07 5.71 -2.03
N THR A 95 8.26 5.30 -2.48
CA THR A 95 9.24 4.59 -1.63
C THR A 95 9.64 5.44 -0.43
N ASP A 96 9.99 6.71 -0.64
CA ASP A 96 10.31 7.63 0.47
C ASP A 96 9.13 7.82 1.44
N PHE A 97 7.91 8.00 0.91
CA PHE A 97 6.69 8.09 1.72
C PHE A 97 6.44 6.83 2.56
N CYS A 98 6.62 5.64 1.99
CA CYS A 98 6.45 4.38 2.69
C CYS A 98 7.53 4.19 3.76
N LEU A 99 8.79 4.53 3.46
CA LEU A 99 9.90 4.46 4.42
C LEU A 99 9.65 5.38 5.61
N THR A 100 9.30 6.65 5.36
CA THR A 100 9.00 7.62 6.43
C THR A 100 7.82 7.17 7.29
N THR A 101 6.76 6.66 6.66
CA THR A 101 5.58 6.13 7.36
C THR A 101 5.88 4.88 8.18
N ARG A 102 6.74 3.99 7.69
CA ARG A 102 7.16 2.79 8.42
C ARG A 102 8.05 3.13 9.62
N LEU A 103 8.96 4.09 9.47
CA LEU A 103 9.87 4.52 10.53
C LEU A 103 9.16 5.36 11.60
N ASN A 104 8.20 6.21 11.21
CA ASN A 104 7.49 7.09 12.13
C ASN A 104 6.01 7.27 11.76
N PRO A 105 5.16 6.26 12.00
CA PRO A 105 3.76 6.30 11.59
C PRO A 105 2.96 7.41 12.29
N LYS A 106 3.35 7.79 13.53
CA LYS A 106 2.71 8.89 14.28
C LYS A 106 2.98 10.24 13.62
N LEU A 107 4.22 10.48 13.19
CA LEU A 107 4.59 11.72 12.49
C LEU A 107 3.90 11.81 11.13
N SER A 108 3.89 10.71 10.36
CA SER A 108 3.18 10.65 9.07
C SER A 108 1.69 10.94 9.23
N LEU A 109 1.04 10.37 10.26
CA LEU A 109 -0.36 10.67 10.56
C LEU A 109 -0.56 12.16 10.92
N ALA A 110 0.29 12.72 11.79
CA ALA A 110 0.21 14.12 12.16
C ALA A 110 0.39 15.06 10.96
N TRP A 111 1.29 14.73 10.03
CA TRP A 111 1.48 15.47 8.78
C TRP A 111 0.28 15.36 7.85
N ALA A 112 -0.29 14.16 7.68
CA ALA A 112 -1.50 13.98 6.89
C ALA A 112 -2.67 14.79 7.45
N MET A 113 -2.87 14.77 8.78
CA MET A 113 -3.90 15.58 9.45
C MET A 113 -3.67 17.09 9.25
N LYS A 114 -2.41 17.53 9.39
CA LYS A 114 -2.03 18.93 9.13
C LYS A 114 -2.34 19.35 7.69
N ASP A 115 -1.98 18.52 6.72
CA ASP A 115 -2.24 18.80 5.30
C ASP A 115 -3.76 18.87 5.00
N ILE A 116 -4.56 17.95 5.54
CA ILE A 116 -6.03 17.98 5.44
C ILE A 116 -6.58 19.29 6.01
N ALA A 117 -6.13 19.71 7.20
CA ALA A 117 -6.57 20.96 7.81
C ALA A 117 -6.20 22.19 6.98
N GLN A 118 -4.98 22.22 6.43
CA GLN A 118 -4.50 23.30 5.56
C GLN A 118 -5.31 23.38 4.26
N ARG A 119 -5.53 22.26 3.57
CA ARG A 119 -6.36 22.19 2.35
C ARG A 119 -7.78 22.66 2.63
N SER A 120 -8.38 22.20 3.74
CA SER A 120 -9.73 22.60 4.16
C SER A 120 -9.82 24.11 4.43
N SER A 121 -8.81 24.69 5.07
CA SER A 121 -8.75 26.13 5.33
C SER A 121 -8.63 26.95 4.04
N ARG A 122 -7.75 26.53 3.11
CA ARG A 122 -7.59 27.18 1.79
C ARG A 122 -8.87 27.12 0.96
N GLN A 123 -9.57 25.98 1.01
CA GLN A 123 -10.86 25.83 0.33
C GLN A 123 -11.90 26.83 0.87
N ARG A 124 -12.04 26.95 2.20
CA ARG A 124 -12.93 27.93 2.82
C ARG A 124 -12.58 29.37 2.44
N ALA A 125 -11.29 29.71 2.45
CA ALA A 125 -10.83 31.04 2.04
C ALA A 125 -11.16 31.35 0.57
N SER A 126 -10.94 30.39 -0.33
CA SER A 126 -11.28 30.52 -1.76
C SER A 126 -12.79 30.72 -1.98
N LEU A 127 -13.63 30.01 -1.23
CA LEU A 127 -15.09 30.19 -1.27
C LEU A 127 -15.52 31.56 -0.74
N MET A 128 -14.88 32.08 0.33
CA MET A 128 -15.16 33.42 0.85
C MET A 128 -14.76 34.53 -0.13
N VAL A 129 -13.62 34.39 -0.82
CA VAL A 129 -13.20 35.32 -1.87
C VAL A 129 -14.19 35.31 -3.03
N LYS A 130 -14.63 34.14 -3.49
CA LYS A 130 -15.63 34.01 -4.58
C LYS A 130 -16.99 34.57 -4.19
N SER A 131 -17.45 34.38 -2.95
CA SER A 131 -18.72 34.92 -2.48
C SER A 131 -18.68 36.43 -2.22
N SER A 132 -17.52 36.99 -1.86
CA SER A 132 -17.35 38.45 -1.74
C SER A 132 -17.41 39.21 -3.08
N SER A 133 -17.30 38.51 -4.22
CA SER A 133 -17.46 39.12 -5.56
C SER A 133 -18.94 39.22 -6.01
N LEU A 134 -19.87 38.59 -5.28
CA LEU A 134 -21.32 38.58 -5.59
C LEU A 134 -22.20 39.07 -4.42
N VAL A 135 -21.61 39.40 -3.27
CA VAL A 135 -22.34 39.88 -2.09
C VAL A 135 -21.89 41.32 -1.80
N PRO A 136 -22.81 42.30 -1.68
CA PRO A 136 -22.46 43.63 -1.20
C PRO A 136 -21.79 43.49 0.17
N LYS A 137 -20.64 44.16 0.38
CA LYS A 137 -19.90 44.16 1.64
C LYS A 137 -20.82 44.55 2.81
N ILE A 138 -21.36 43.57 3.53
CA ILE A 138 -21.93 43.80 4.84
C ILE A 138 -20.74 43.85 5.80
N ALA A 139 -20.37 45.06 6.20
CA ALA A 139 -19.46 45.28 7.30
C ALA A 139 -20.03 44.57 8.54
N ARG A 140 -19.28 43.63 9.11
CA ARG A 140 -19.56 43.13 10.46
C ARG A 140 -19.25 44.25 11.44
N THR A 141 -20.26 45.06 11.76
CA THR A 141 -20.23 45.86 12.98
C THR A 141 -20.24 44.87 14.14
N ASN A 142 -19.11 44.75 14.84
CA ASN A 142 -19.05 44.04 16.10
C ASN A 142 -19.88 44.82 17.13
N LEU A 143 -21.20 44.58 17.16
CA LEU A 143 -22.13 45.12 18.15
C LEU A 143 -21.98 44.45 19.52
N PHE A 144 -20.80 43.92 19.83
CA PHE A 144 -20.44 43.32 21.10
C PHE A 144 -19.29 44.03 21.82
N LEU A 145 -18.59 44.98 21.18
CA LEU A 145 -17.59 45.82 21.88
C LEU A 145 -18.09 47.24 22.23
N SER A 146 -19.17 47.74 21.64
CA SER A 146 -19.65 49.10 21.94
C SER A 146 -20.50 49.21 23.22
N LYS A 147 -20.84 48.10 23.89
CA LYS A 147 -21.61 48.10 25.14
C LYS A 147 -20.78 48.03 26.43
N LEU A 148 -19.45 47.96 26.34
CA LEU A 148 -18.56 47.94 27.52
C LEU A 148 -17.81 49.26 27.77
N ILE A 149 -18.02 50.31 26.97
CA ILE A 149 -17.32 51.60 27.13
C ILE A 149 -18.20 52.68 27.82
N ASN A 150 -19.52 52.46 27.98
CA ASN A 150 -20.43 53.45 28.60
C ASN A 150 -21.00 52.99 29.96
N LEU A 151 -20.16 52.43 30.83
CA LEU A 151 -20.48 52.18 32.25
C LEU A 151 -19.23 52.39 33.12
N ALA A 152 -18.53 53.50 32.90
CA ALA A 152 -17.60 54.12 33.84
C ALA A 152 -17.82 55.63 33.83
#